data_AF-A0A645FEI2-F1
#
_entry.id   AF-A0A645FEI2-F1
#
_cell.length_a   1.000
_cell.length_b   1.000
_cell.length_c   1.000
_cell.angle_alpha   90.00
_cell.angle_beta   90.00
_cell.angle_gamma   90.00
#
_symmetry.space_group_name_H-M   'P 1'
#
loop_
_entity.id
_entity.type
_entity.pdbx_description
1 polymer ?
#
loop_
_entity_poly.entity_id
_entity_poly.type
_entity_poly.pdbx_seq_one_letter_code
_entity_poly.pdbx_strand_id
1 'polypeptide(L)' 'MVSDGIADVIASGPRRSVERESWVVNFLRRIDSGHPQEIADHLLRQAIELSGGRLRDDMTVMVANVVQQPIVN' A
#
# COMPACT_ATOMS: atom_id res chain seq x y z
N MET A 1 3.19 3.72 -5.77
CA MET A 1 3.47 2.52 -6.60
C MET A 1 3.73 1.35 -5.67
N VAL A 2 3.37 0.15 -6.09
CA VAL A 2 3.54 -1.08 -5.30
C VAL A 2 3.92 -2.25 -6.21
N SER A 3 4.65 -3.24 -5.70
CA SER A 3 4.86 -4.53 -6.38
C SER A 3 3.61 -5.43 -6.30
N ASP A 4 3.60 -6.50 -7.09
CA ASP A 4 2.59 -7.58 -7.04
C ASP A 4 2.55 -8.28 -5.68
N GLY A 5 3.70 -8.47 -5.02
CA GLY A 5 3.75 -8.98 -3.65
C GLY A 5 2.90 -8.18 -2.64
N ILE A 6 2.67 -6.89 -2.89
CA ILE A 6 1.71 -6.07 -2.15
C ILE A 6 0.30 -6.23 -2.75
N ALA A 7 0.12 -5.97 -4.05
CA ALA A 7 -1.19 -5.92 -4.69
C ALA A 7 -2.00 -7.23 -4.51
N ASP A 8 -1.32 -8.37 -4.58
CA ASP A 8 -1.91 -9.70 -4.55
C ASP A 8 -1.87 -10.36 -3.17
N VAL A 9 -1.58 -9.62 -2.08
CA VAL A 9 -1.48 -10.23 -0.74
C VAL A 9 -2.78 -10.93 -0.30
N ILE A 10 -3.94 -10.42 -0.72
CA ILE A 10 -5.27 -11.02 -0.44
C ILE A 10 -5.73 -12.04 -1.50
N ALA A 11 -4.94 -12.25 -2.56
CA ALA A 11 -5.25 -13.16 -3.66
C ALA A 11 -5.34 -14.64 -3.25
N SER A 12 -4.67 -15.00 -2.16
CA SER A 12 -4.52 -16.38 -1.68
C SER A 12 -5.64 -16.85 -0.73
N GLY A 13 -6.58 -15.97 -0.37
CA GLY A 13 -7.66 -16.28 0.58
C GLY A 13 -8.95 -16.82 -0.08
N PRO A 14 -9.88 -17.41 0.71
CA PRO A 14 -11.12 -17.99 0.20
C PRO A 14 -12.13 -16.97 -0.38
N ARG A 15 -11.92 -15.66 -0.19
CA ARG A 15 -12.78 -14.58 -0.72
C ARG A 15 -12.22 -14.05 -2.04
N ARG A 16 -12.41 -14.82 -3.12
CA ARG A 16 -11.53 -14.78 -4.30
C ARG A 16 -11.94 -13.86 -5.47
N SER A 17 -12.83 -12.86 -5.38
CA SER A 17 -13.32 -12.28 -6.66
C SER A 17 -13.61 -10.78 -6.81
N VAL A 18 -13.63 -9.94 -5.77
CA VAL A 18 -14.03 -8.53 -5.99
C VAL A 18 -13.09 -7.50 -5.35
N GLU A 19 -12.19 -7.89 -4.45
CA GLU A 19 -11.51 -6.93 -3.56
C GLU A 19 -10.00 -6.68 -3.82
N ARG A 20 -9.37 -7.31 -4.84
CA ARG A 20 -7.91 -7.15 -5.07
C ARG A 20 -7.46 -5.71 -5.29
N GLU A 21 -8.02 -5.00 -6.27
CA GLU A 21 -7.76 -3.56 -6.44
C GLU A 21 -8.36 -2.71 -5.30
N SER A 22 -9.33 -3.27 -4.59
CA SER A 22 -10.08 -2.57 -3.55
C SER A 22 -9.24 -2.32 -2.29
N TRP A 23 -8.34 -3.23 -1.89
CA TRP A 23 -7.71 -3.13 -0.56
C TRP A 23 -6.72 -1.96 -0.45
N VAL A 24 -5.84 -1.78 -1.45
CA VAL A 24 -4.88 -0.66 -1.46
C VAL A 24 -5.63 0.66 -1.50
N VAL A 25 -6.66 0.77 -2.36
CA VAL A 25 -7.51 1.96 -2.45
C VAL A 25 -8.23 2.24 -1.14
N ASN A 26 -8.81 1.22 -0.51
CA ASN A 26 -9.52 1.36 0.75
C ASN A 26 -8.58 1.71 1.91
N PHE A 27 -7.35 1.19 1.91
CA PHE A 27 -6.31 1.59 2.84
C PHE A 27 -5.97 3.07 2.66
N LEU A 28 -5.69 3.51 1.44
CA LEU A 28 -5.33 4.90 1.13
C LEU A 28 -6.48 5.89 1.45
N ARG A 29 -7.74 5.45 1.38
CA ARG A 29 -8.89 6.26 1.80
C ARG A 29 -9.03 6.43 3.31
N ARG A 30 -8.42 5.56 4.11
CA ARG A 30 -8.55 5.52 5.58
C ARG A 30 -7.31 6.01 6.33
N ILE A 31 -6.16 6.05 5.66
CA ILE A 31 -4.92 6.48 6.30
C ILE A 31 -5.00 7.97 6.65
N ASP A 32 -4.60 8.30 7.87
CA ASP A 32 -4.51 9.67 8.37
C ASP A 32 -3.04 10.10 8.43
N SER A 33 -2.39 10.17 7.28
CA SER A 33 -1.03 10.70 7.14
C SER A 33 -0.81 11.29 5.75
N GLY A 34 -0.13 12.44 5.71
CA GLY A 34 0.35 13.07 4.48
C GLY A 34 1.85 12.87 4.23
N HIS A 35 2.58 12.23 5.16
CA HIS A 35 4.02 12.04 5.02
C HIS A 35 4.32 10.79 4.16
N PRO A 36 5.02 10.91 3.02
CA PRO A 36 5.22 9.80 2.09
C PRO A 36 5.79 8.53 2.71
N GLN A 37 6.79 8.68 3.60
CA GLN A 37 7.40 7.52 4.26
C GLN A 37 6.43 6.83 5.21
N GLU A 38 5.58 7.57 5.93
CA GLU A 38 4.60 6.96 6.83
C GLU A 38 3.54 6.20 6.05
N ILE A 39 3.07 6.76 4.94
CA ILE A 39 2.14 6.06 4.04
C ILE A 39 2.76 4.75 3.53
N ALA A 40 4.04 4.78 3.13
CA ALA A 40 4.75 3.59 2.68
C ALA A 40 4.86 2.52 3.78
N ASP A 41 5.28 2.93 4.97
CA ASP A 41 5.46 2.05 6.13
C ASP A 41 4.13 1.42 6.59
N HIS A 42 3.06 2.23 6.68
CA HIS A 42 1.74 1.73 7.07
C HIS A 42 1.17 0.77 6.04
N LEU A 43 1.34 1.05 4.74
CA LEU A 43 0.85 0.15 3.68
C LEU A 43 1.59 -1.20 3.71
N LEU A 44 2.91 -1.16 3.88
CA LEU A 44 3.73 -2.37 3.98
C LEU A 44 3.37 -3.19 5.21
N ARG A 45 3.17 -2.56 6.38
CA ARG A 45 2.72 -3.25 7.60
C ARG A 45 1.35 -3.90 7.42
N GLN A 46 0.40 -3.19 6.80
CA GLN A 46 -0.92 -3.73 6.53
C GLN A 46 -0.86 -4.95 5.61
N ALA A 47 0.01 -4.94 4.58
CA ALA A 47 0.22 -6.10 3.72
C ALA A 47 0.79 -7.30 4.51
N ILE A 48 1.78 -7.08 5.37
CA ILE A 48 2.33 -8.14 6.24
C ILE A 48 1.24 -8.74 7.13
N GLU A 49 0.36 -7.93 7.71
CA GLU A 49 -0.77 -8.40 8.52
C GLU A 49 -1.75 -9.25 7.69
N LEU A 50 -2.13 -8.76 6.50
CA LEU A 50 -3.03 -9.47 5.58
C LEU A 50 -2.43 -10.78 5.07
N SER A 51 -1.10 -10.88 5.02
CA SER A 51 -0.38 -12.12 4.68
C SER A 51 -0.48 -13.21 5.76
N GLY A 52 -1.04 -12.88 6.93
CA GLY A 52 -1.03 -13.77 8.10
C GLY A 52 0.39 -14.01 8.63
N GLY A 53 1.28 -13.02 8.45
CA GLY A 53 2.70 -13.11 8.82
C GLY A 53 3.56 -14.01 7.93
N ARG A 54 3.03 -14.50 6.80
CA ARG A 54 3.78 -15.35 5.86
C ARG A 54 4.06 -14.58 4.58
N LEU A 55 5.29 -14.09 4.45
CA LEU A 55 5.78 -13.43 3.25
C LEU A 55 5.98 -14.49 2.16
N ARG A 56 5.18 -14.41 1.10
CA ARG A 56 5.23 -15.34 -0.06
C ARG A 56 5.99 -14.77 -1.25
N ASP A 57 6.21 -13.46 -1.24
CA ASP A 57 6.76 -12.68 -2.34
C ASP A 57 7.46 -11.42 -1.78
N ASP A 58 8.31 -10.80 -2.60
CA ASP A 58 8.98 -9.56 -2.28
C ASP A 58 7.98 -8.39 -2.28
N MET A 59 7.93 -7.66 -1.17
CA MET A 59 7.00 -6.56 -0.96
C MET A 59 7.71 -5.21 -1.05
N THR A 60 7.36 -4.42 -2.06
CA THR A 60 7.92 -3.09 -2.29
C THR A 60 6.83 -2.04 -2.39
N VAL A 61 7.02 -0.91 -1.70
CA VAL A 61 6.13 0.26 -1.74
C VAL A 61 6.98 1.51 -2.00
N MET A 62 6.53 2.36 -2.92
CA MET A 62 7.10 3.69 -3.16
C MET A 62 5.99 4.73 -3.15
N VAL A 63 6.17 5.78 -2.35
CA VAL A 63 5.24 6.91 -2.26
C VAL A 63 6.01 8.18 -2.59
N ALA A 64 5.43 9.00 -3.47
CA ALA A 64 5.95 10.31 -3.81
C ALA A 64 4.84 11.34 -3.61
N ASN A 65 5.19 12.48 -2.99
CA ASN A 65 4.30 13.62 -2.90
C ASN A 65 4.69 14.64 -3.96
N VAL A 66 3.70 15.13 -4.71
CA VAL A 66 3.88 16.20 -5.69
C VAL A 66 3.56 17.51 -5.00
N VAL A 67 4.58 18.33 -4.77
CA VAL A 67 4.44 19.64 -4.13
C VAL A 67 4.73 20.73 -5.15
N GLN A 68 3.97 21.84 -5.07
CA GLN A 68 4.31 23.03 -5.83
C GLN A 68 5.58 23.64 -5.26
N GLN A 69 6.59 23.83 -6.10
CA GLN A 69 7.77 24.59 -5.69
C GLN A 69 7.38 26.08 -5.57
N PRO A 70 7.74 26.75 -4.46
CA PRO A 70 7.56 28.19 -4.36
C PRO A 70 8.43 28.87 -5.42
N ILE A 71 7.86 29.82 -6.17
CA ILE A 71 8.66 30.71 -7.01
C ILE A 71 9.38 31.65 -6.05
N VAL A 72 10.71 31.51 -5.95
CA VAL A 72 11.55 32.42 -5.17
C VAL A 72 12.01 33.54 -6.12
N ASN A 73 11.63 34.79 -5.82
CA ASN A 73 12.09 35.99 -6.54
C ASN A 73 13.52 36.36 -6.16
#